data_AF-A0A2G9ZUG5-F1
#
_entry.id   AF-A0A2G9ZUG5-F1
#
_cell.length_a   1.000
_cell.length_b   1.000
_cell.length_c   1.000
_cell.angle_alpha   90.00
_cell.angle_beta   90.00
_cell.angle_gamma   90.00
#
_symmetry.space_group_name_H-M   'P 1'
#
loop_
_entity.id
_entity.type
_entity.pdbx_description
1 polymer ?
#
loop_
_entity_poly.entity_id
_entity_poly.type
_entity_poly.pdbx_seq_one_letter_code
_entity_poly.pdbx_strand_id
1 'polypeptide(L)'
;MKSYNLSIEHQCPQCGAPATLDEVDRLFSCAFCRVRSYLGVRGFYRYHLPANVSQGTSLFFIPYWRFKGMVFSVGFEGISHHFLDLSAPAVDLPAFPPSLGFRSQALKLKFVSPDAQGYFVKPQRSLNEVMEGITRRMNLTLPKPVRHRYRVGEAISLVYAPFYFEKGLFDAVLNSRVPSALSKDFEPISLPGGRPRWRIRFISCLCPDCGW
;
A
#
# COMPACT_ATOMS: atom_id res chain seq x y z
N MET A 1 -14.34 -13.80 12.68
CA MET A 1 -14.27 -13.18 11.34
C MET A 1 -12.81 -13.15 10.93
N LYS A 2 -12.38 -13.87 9.87
CA LYS A 2 -10.96 -13.85 9.46
C LYS A 2 -10.62 -12.45 8.97
N SER A 3 -9.70 -11.77 9.65
CA SER A 3 -9.20 -10.47 9.22
C SER A 3 -8.21 -10.68 8.09
N TYR A 4 -8.52 -10.20 6.89
CA TYR A 4 -7.60 -10.19 5.75
C TYR A 4 -6.73 -8.93 5.82
N ASN A 5 -5.83 -8.88 6.79
CA ASN A 5 -4.85 -7.81 6.92
C ASN A 5 -3.63 -8.09 6.02
N LEU A 6 -2.88 -7.04 5.69
CA LEU A 6 -1.57 -7.22 5.07
C LEU A 6 -0.62 -7.90 6.07
N SER A 7 0.23 -8.78 5.54
CA SER A 7 1.35 -9.36 6.28
C SER A 7 2.65 -8.69 5.83
N ILE A 8 3.40 -8.12 6.77
CA ILE A 8 4.62 -7.35 6.46
C ILE A 8 5.83 -8.11 7.00
N GLU A 9 6.71 -8.55 6.11
CA GLU A 9 8.00 -9.12 6.45
C GLU A 9 8.93 -8.03 6.99
N HIS A 10 9.56 -8.32 8.13
CA HIS A 10 10.48 -7.42 8.81
C HIS A 10 11.59 -8.20 9.53
N GLN A 11 12.66 -7.50 9.91
CA GLN A 11 13.71 -8.01 10.77
C GLN A 11 13.81 -7.12 11.99
N CYS A 12 13.82 -7.72 13.19
CA CYS A 12 13.91 -6.98 14.44
C CYS A 12 15.11 -6.02 14.42
N PRO A 13 14.91 -4.71 14.64
CA PRO A 13 16.00 -3.74 14.57
C PRO A 13 17.02 -3.91 15.70
N GLN A 14 16.68 -4.63 16.77
CA GLN A 14 17.57 -4.88 17.90
C GLN A 14 18.46 -6.12 17.71
N CYS A 15 17.88 -7.25 17.29
CA CYS A 15 18.59 -8.54 17.26
C CYS A 15 18.66 -9.20 15.86
N GLY A 16 18.11 -8.56 14.82
CA GLY A 16 18.08 -9.09 13.46
C GLY A 16 17.11 -10.25 13.23
N ALA A 17 16.45 -10.76 14.27
CA ALA A 17 15.57 -11.91 14.15
C ALA A 17 14.37 -11.63 13.21
N PRO A 18 13.94 -12.62 12.41
CA PRO A 18 12.82 -12.44 11.50
C PRO A 18 11.52 -12.16 12.26
N ALA A 19 10.71 -11.26 11.72
CA ALA A 19 9.42 -10.88 12.26
C ALA A 19 8.39 -10.73 11.13
N THR A 20 7.12 -10.89 11.49
CA THR A 20 6.00 -10.57 10.61
C THR A 20 5.06 -9.64 11.36
N LEU A 21 4.78 -8.48 10.77
CA LEU A 21 3.90 -7.44 11.33
C LEU A 21 2.56 -7.46 10.61
N ASP A 22 1.51 -7.01 11.30
CA ASP A 22 0.19 -6.77 10.75
C ASP A 22 0.06 -5.32 10.23
N GLU A 23 -0.83 -5.10 9.26
CA GLU A 23 -1.19 -3.80 8.70
C GLU A 23 -1.49 -2.72 9.77
N VAL A 24 -2.14 -3.10 10.87
CA VAL A 24 -2.54 -2.16 11.93
C VAL A 24 -1.51 -2.02 13.05
N ASP A 25 -0.40 -2.76 13.01
CA ASP A 25 0.60 -2.70 14.07
C ASP A 25 1.18 -1.28 14.20
N ARG A 26 1.27 -0.83 15.45
CA ARG A 26 1.96 0.40 15.87
C ARG A 26 3.03 0.13 16.91
N LEU A 27 2.96 -1.02 17.58
CA LEU A 27 3.92 -1.50 18.55
C LEU A 27 4.21 -2.96 18.24
N PHE A 28 5.48 -3.27 18.01
CA PHE A 28 5.95 -4.63 17.73
C PHE A 28 6.71 -5.16 18.94
N SER A 29 6.50 -6.42 19.31
CA SER A 29 7.28 -7.12 20.34
C SER A 29 8.06 -8.27 19.70
N CYS A 30 9.39 -8.25 19.84
CA CYS A 30 10.22 -9.32 19.28
C CYS A 30 10.09 -10.62 20.09
N ALA A 31 9.76 -11.73 19.43
CA ALA A 31 9.68 -13.03 20.09
C ALA A 31 11.03 -13.56 20.61
N PHE A 32 12.15 -13.03 20.10
CA PHE A 32 13.50 -13.48 20.44
C PHE A 32 14.12 -12.64 21.56
N CYS A 33 14.36 -11.34 21.31
CA CYS A 33 14.97 -10.46 22.31
C CYS A 33 13.96 -9.81 23.27
N ARG A 34 12.65 -9.99 23.07
CA ARG A 34 11.55 -9.41 23.88
C ARG A 34 11.48 -7.88 23.89
N VAL A 35 12.38 -7.20 23.20
CA VAL A 35 12.34 -5.76 23.02
C VAL A 35 11.09 -5.36 22.25
N ARG A 36 10.37 -4.38 22.80
CA ARG A 36 9.25 -3.72 22.13
C ARG A 36 9.76 -2.53 21.34
N SER A 37 9.22 -2.30 20.16
CA SER A 37 9.56 -1.16 19.31
C SER A 37 8.29 -0.50 18.77
N TYR A 38 8.20 0.81 18.93
CA TYR A 38 7.15 1.62 18.35
C TYR A 38 7.46 1.93 16.88
N LEU A 39 6.45 1.77 16.01
CA LEU A 39 6.53 2.04 14.58
C LEU A 39 6.15 3.51 14.32
N GLY A 40 7.18 4.37 14.25
CA GLY A 40 7.03 5.78 13.93
C GLY A 40 6.89 6.02 12.44
N VAL A 41 5.68 6.40 12.00
CA VAL A 41 5.39 6.76 10.61
C VAL A 41 5.07 8.25 10.47
N ARG A 42 5.60 8.87 9.42
CA ARG A 42 5.16 10.20 8.96
C ARG A 42 4.09 10.02 7.89
N GLY A 43 2.84 10.32 8.22
CA GLY A 43 1.69 10.12 7.35
C GLY A 43 1.17 8.68 7.40
N PHE A 44 1.34 7.94 6.31
CA PHE A 44 0.85 6.57 6.13
C PHE A 44 1.98 5.60 5.82
N TYR A 45 1.74 4.32 6.07
CA TYR A 45 2.71 3.27 5.72
C TYR A 45 2.85 3.12 4.21
N ARG A 46 4.07 2.78 3.79
CA ARG A 46 4.39 2.50 2.40
C ARG A 46 4.99 1.11 2.31
N TYR A 47 4.37 0.29 1.48
CA TYR A 47 4.76 -1.10 1.27
C TYR A 47 5.04 -1.35 -0.20
N HIS A 48 5.79 -2.40 -0.51
CA HIS A 48 5.85 -2.92 -1.86
C HIS A 48 5.58 -4.43 -1.86
N LEU A 49 4.96 -4.90 -2.93
CA LEU A 49 4.82 -6.33 -3.19
C LEU A 49 6.20 -6.91 -3.58
N PRO A 50 6.45 -8.19 -3.28
CA PRO A 50 7.64 -8.86 -3.78
C PRO A 50 7.55 -9.00 -5.31
N ALA A 51 8.71 -8.96 -5.96
CA ALA A 51 8.83 -9.28 -7.38
C ALA A 51 9.38 -10.70 -7.52
N ASN A 52 8.82 -11.46 -8.45
CA ASN A 52 9.22 -12.81 -8.83
C ASN A 52 9.83 -12.78 -10.24
N VAL A 53 10.99 -12.15 -10.36
CA VAL A 53 11.72 -11.96 -11.62
C VAL A 53 13.21 -12.28 -11.43
N SER A 54 13.93 -12.49 -12.53
CA SER A 54 15.37 -12.72 -12.50
C SER A 54 16.14 -11.51 -11.96
N GLN A 55 17.32 -11.76 -11.39
CA GLN A 55 18.21 -10.68 -10.98
C GLN A 55 18.62 -9.84 -12.20
N GLY A 56 18.62 -8.52 -12.03
CA GLY A 56 18.96 -7.56 -13.09
C GLY A 56 17.77 -7.05 -13.90
N THR A 57 16.56 -7.60 -13.73
CA THR A 57 15.36 -7.03 -14.36
C THR A 57 15.12 -5.59 -13.87
N SER A 58 15.00 -4.66 -14.81
CA SER A 58 14.71 -3.25 -14.50
C SER A 58 13.27 -3.08 -14.07
N LEU A 59 13.04 -3.13 -12.76
CA LEU A 59 11.73 -2.98 -12.13
C LEU A 59 11.34 -1.52 -11.94
N PHE A 60 10.06 -1.25 -12.14
CA PHE A 60 9.42 -0.02 -11.68
C PHE A 60 8.16 -0.36 -10.89
N PHE A 61 7.82 0.53 -9.96
CA PHE A 61 6.79 0.29 -8.97
C PHE A 61 5.70 1.33 -9.09
N ILE A 62 4.47 0.86 -9.30
CA ILE A 62 3.29 1.72 -9.42
C ILE A 62 2.59 1.81 -8.08
N PRO A 63 2.31 3.03 -7.58
CA PRO A 63 1.63 3.23 -6.31
C PRO A 63 0.13 2.95 -6.44
N TYR A 64 -0.40 2.21 -5.46
CA TYR A 64 -1.82 2.02 -5.24
C TYR A 64 -2.18 2.51 -3.84
N TRP A 65 -3.21 3.35 -3.75
CA TRP A 65 -3.84 3.63 -2.47
C TRP A 65 -4.58 2.39 -2.01
N ARG A 66 -4.32 1.95 -0.78
CA ARG A 66 -5.12 0.96 -0.08
C ARG A 66 -5.91 1.65 1.01
N PHE A 67 -7.19 1.35 1.05
CA PHE A 67 -8.12 1.82 2.08
C PHE A 67 -8.88 0.62 2.64
N LYS A 68 -8.83 0.46 3.96
CA LYS A 68 -9.65 -0.51 4.69
C LYS A 68 -10.31 0.17 5.88
N GLY A 69 -11.64 0.31 5.88
CA GLY A 69 -12.34 1.00 6.95
C GLY A 69 -13.83 1.22 6.68
N MET A 70 -14.49 1.91 7.60
CA MET A 70 -15.91 2.24 7.50
C MET A 70 -16.10 3.62 6.88
N VAL A 71 -17.01 3.72 5.91
CA VAL A 71 -17.47 4.99 5.35
C VAL A 71 -18.93 5.20 5.75
N PHE A 72 -19.19 6.30 6.45
CA PHE A 72 -20.52 6.72 6.85
C PHE A 72 -20.99 7.82 5.91
N SER A 73 -22.25 7.73 5.46
CA SER A 73 -22.91 8.75 4.64
C SER A 73 -24.16 9.23 5.37
N VAL A 74 -24.30 10.53 5.52
CA VAL A 74 -25.47 11.17 6.14
C VAL A 74 -26.38 11.69 5.04
N GLY A 75 -27.58 11.13 4.95
CA GLY A 75 -28.64 11.54 4.04
C GLY A 75 -29.89 12.00 4.79
N PHE A 76 -30.96 12.29 4.04
CA PHE A 76 -32.25 12.67 4.63
C PHE A 76 -32.96 11.50 5.34
N GLU A 77 -32.76 10.28 4.86
CA GLU A 77 -33.35 9.05 5.44
C GLU A 77 -32.53 8.51 6.62
N GLY A 78 -31.45 9.21 7.02
CA GLY A 78 -30.59 8.83 8.14
C GLY A 78 -29.15 8.57 7.72
N ILE A 79 -28.46 7.73 8.52
CA ILE A 79 -27.04 7.41 8.34
C ILE A 79 -26.93 6.03 7.69
N SER A 80 -26.31 5.96 6.51
CA SER A 80 -25.88 4.70 5.91
C SER A 80 -24.39 4.47 6.15
N HIS A 81 -23.97 3.21 6.18
CA HIS A 81 -22.58 2.84 6.40
C HIS A 81 -22.16 1.72 5.47
N HIS A 82 -20.90 1.74 5.06
CA HIS A 82 -20.29 0.71 4.22
C HIS A 82 -18.89 0.39 4.75
N PHE A 83 -18.60 -0.91 4.85
CA PHE A 83 -17.23 -1.37 4.99
C PHE A 83 -16.58 -1.41 3.61
N LEU A 84 -15.42 -0.76 3.47
CA LEU A 84 -14.62 -0.79 2.26
C LEU A 84 -13.27 -1.42 2.57
N ASP A 85 -12.87 -2.38 1.75
CA ASP A 85 -11.50 -2.89 1.66
C ASP A 85 -11.13 -2.91 0.17
N LEU A 86 -10.34 -1.92 -0.26
CA LEU A 86 -10.05 -1.71 -1.66
C LEU A 86 -8.63 -1.22 -1.87
N SER A 87 -8.19 -1.38 -3.12
CA SER A 87 -6.99 -0.71 -3.63
C SER A 87 -7.27 -0.11 -4.99
N ALA A 88 -6.68 1.05 -5.26
CA ALA A 88 -6.85 1.75 -6.53
C ALA A 88 -5.55 2.46 -6.92
N PRO A 89 -5.22 2.51 -8.23
CA PRO A 89 -3.99 3.11 -8.70
C PRO A 89 -3.94 4.61 -8.36
N ALA A 90 -2.82 5.04 -7.80
CA ALA A 90 -2.54 6.44 -7.48
C ALA A 90 -1.89 7.18 -8.66
N VAL A 91 -1.89 6.60 -9.85
CA VAL A 91 -1.42 7.18 -11.12
C VAL A 91 -2.59 7.36 -12.07
N ASP A 92 -2.50 8.31 -12.99
CA ASP A 92 -3.54 8.58 -13.99
C ASP A 92 -3.19 7.94 -15.34
N LEU A 93 -3.06 6.61 -15.33
CA LEU A 93 -2.77 5.81 -16.52
C LEU A 93 -3.72 4.60 -16.57
N PRO A 94 -4.46 4.39 -17.67
CA PRO A 94 -5.38 3.26 -17.83
C PRO A 94 -4.66 1.91 -18.04
N ALA A 95 -3.33 1.93 -18.03
CA ALA A 95 -2.46 0.81 -18.35
C ALA A 95 -2.35 -0.28 -17.28
N PHE A 96 -2.64 0.09 -16.03
CA PHE A 96 -2.40 -0.76 -14.87
C PHE A 96 -3.71 -1.37 -14.36
N PRO A 97 -3.64 -2.55 -13.71
CA PRO A 97 -4.82 -3.17 -13.13
C PRO A 97 -5.61 -2.18 -12.24
N PRO A 98 -6.95 -2.18 -12.28
CA PRO A 98 -7.77 -1.22 -11.54
C PRO A 98 -7.71 -1.41 -10.02
N SER A 99 -7.23 -2.57 -9.56
CA SER A 99 -6.95 -2.87 -8.14
C SER A 99 -5.83 -3.91 -8.04
N LEU A 100 -5.27 -4.09 -6.83
CA LEU A 100 -4.33 -5.16 -6.52
C LEU A 100 -5.01 -6.51 -6.27
N GLY A 101 -6.34 -6.56 -6.27
CA GLY A 101 -7.12 -7.72 -5.85
C GLY A 101 -6.66 -8.29 -4.49
N PHE A 102 -6.72 -9.61 -4.35
CA PHE A 102 -6.30 -10.32 -3.14
C PHE A 102 -4.78 -10.46 -2.98
N ARG A 103 -3.96 -10.00 -3.93
CA ARG A 103 -2.51 -10.23 -3.93
C ARG A 103 -1.83 -9.56 -2.74
N SER A 104 -2.31 -8.37 -2.39
CA SER A 104 -1.84 -7.65 -1.20
C SER A 104 -2.10 -8.41 0.11
N GLN A 105 -3.10 -9.30 0.15
CA GLN A 105 -3.47 -10.08 1.32
C GLN A 105 -2.88 -11.50 1.30
N ALA A 106 -2.41 -11.97 0.14
CA ALA A 106 -1.84 -13.31 -0.02
C ALA A 106 -0.32 -13.35 0.11
N LEU A 107 0.37 -12.22 -0.09
CA LEU A 107 1.83 -12.13 -0.08
C LEU A 107 2.34 -11.46 1.18
N LYS A 108 3.60 -11.74 1.53
CA LYS A 108 4.33 -10.96 2.54
C LYS A 108 4.91 -9.72 1.86
N LEU A 109 4.46 -8.55 2.29
CA LEU A 109 4.92 -7.26 1.80
C LEU A 109 6.17 -6.83 2.56
N LYS A 110 6.92 -5.88 1.99
CA LYS A 110 8.04 -5.22 2.68
C LYS A 110 7.77 -3.73 2.78
N PHE A 111 8.28 -3.10 3.84
CA PHE A 111 8.31 -1.64 3.89
C PHE A 111 9.14 -1.10 2.74
N VAL A 112 8.67 -0.02 2.12
CA VAL A 112 9.53 0.76 1.23
C VAL A 112 10.71 1.29 2.04
N SER A 113 11.92 1.15 1.50
CA SER A 113 13.14 1.69 2.10
C SER A 113 14.02 2.32 1.02
N PRO A 114 14.96 3.22 1.37
CA PRO A 114 15.91 3.78 0.41
C PRO A 114 16.80 2.74 -0.28
N ASP A 115 16.91 1.55 0.31
CA ASP A 115 17.69 0.42 -0.21
C ASP A 115 16.89 -0.44 -1.21
N ALA A 116 15.59 -0.19 -1.35
CA ALA A 116 14.75 -0.88 -2.32
C ALA A 116 15.19 -0.57 -3.75
N GLN A 117 15.49 -1.62 -4.51
CA GLN A 117 15.90 -1.53 -5.91
C GLN A 117 14.70 -1.22 -6.81
N GLY A 118 14.97 -0.56 -7.94
CA GLY A 118 13.96 -0.18 -8.94
C GLY A 118 13.48 1.27 -8.85
N TYR A 119 12.58 1.63 -9.77
CA TYR A 119 12.06 2.99 -9.90
C TYR A 119 10.68 3.12 -9.26
N PHE A 120 10.53 3.93 -8.21
CA PHE A 120 9.26 4.11 -7.51
C PHE A 120 8.52 5.35 -8.01
N VAL A 121 7.37 5.15 -8.64
CA VAL A 121 6.54 6.24 -9.15
C VAL A 121 5.87 6.97 -7.99
N LYS A 122 5.88 8.30 -8.02
CA LYS A 122 5.17 9.11 -7.03
C LYS A 122 3.66 9.04 -7.29
N PRO A 123 2.82 8.99 -6.24
CA PRO A 123 1.38 9.11 -6.42
C PRO A 123 1.07 10.46 -7.08
N GLN A 124 0.33 10.43 -8.17
CA GLN A 124 -0.16 11.59 -8.91
C GLN A 124 -1.56 11.99 -8.43
N ARG A 125 -2.32 11.04 -7.89
CA ARG A 125 -3.62 11.26 -7.26
C ARG A 125 -3.52 11.14 -5.76
N SER A 126 -4.12 12.06 -5.04
CA SER A 126 -4.32 12.00 -3.60
C SER A 126 -5.32 10.90 -3.23
N LEU A 127 -5.28 10.46 -1.97
CA LEU A 127 -6.27 9.52 -1.44
C LEU A 127 -7.69 10.09 -1.55
N ASN A 128 -7.87 11.40 -1.33
CA ASN A 128 -9.19 12.02 -1.38
C ASN A 128 -9.79 11.95 -2.79
N GLU A 129 -9.02 12.26 -3.84
CA GLU A 129 -9.48 12.15 -5.23
C GLU A 129 -9.89 10.72 -5.59
N VAL A 130 -9.10 9.73 -5.17
CA VAL A 130 -9.40 8.31 -5.40
C VAL A 130 -10.68 7.90 -4.67
N MET A 131 -10.83 8.29 -3.40
CA MET A 131 -12.00 7.99 -2.59
C MET A 131 -13.26 8.70 -3.09
N GLU A 132 -13.15 9.93 -3.60
CA GLU A 132 -14.27 10.63 -4.25
C GLU A 132 -14.76 9.86 -5.48
N GLY A 133 -13.84 9.34 -6.31
CA GLY A 133 -14.19 8.50 -7.45
C GLY A 133 -14.95 7.23 -7.06
N ILE A 134 -14.48 6.53 -6.03
CA ILE A 134 -15.13 5.30 -5.51
C ILE A 134 -16.52 5.63 -4.96
N THR A 135 -16.58 6.62 -4.09
CA THR A 135 -17.81 6.95 -3.38
C THR A 135 -18.85 7.61 -4.31
N ARG A 136 -18.44 8.27 -5.40
CA ARG A 136 -19.34 8.72 -6.47
C ARG A 136 -20.03 7.54 -7.15
N ARG A 137 -19.31 6.45 -7.43
CA ARG A 137 -19.89 5.22 -7.99
C ARG A 137 -20.88 4.58 -7.00
N MET A 138 -20.55 4.55 -5.71
CA MET A 138 -21.48 4.06 -4.68
C MET A 138 -22.73 4.93 -4.53
N ASN A 139 -22.62 6.25 -4.71
CA ASN A 139 -23.77 7.16 -4.69
C ASN A 139 -24.74 6.95 -5.86
N LEU A 140 -24.29 6.32 -6.96
CA LEU A 140 -25.22 5.88 -8.00
C LEU A 140 -26.14 4.75 -7.50
N THR A 141 -25.73 4.07 -6.42
CA THR A 141 -26.43 2.93 -5.82
C THR A 141 -27.20 3.30 -4.55
N LEU A 142 -27.00 4.49 -3.96
CA LEU A 142 -27.63 4.93 -2.70
C LEU A 142 -28.75 5.98 -2.92
N PRO A 143 -29.76 6.07 -2.03
CA PRO A 143 -30.77 7.12 -2.06
C PRO A 143 -30.12 8.51 -1.96
N LYS A 144 -30.51 9.41 -2.86
CA LYS A 144 -30.01 10.79 -2.91
C LYS A 144 -30.94 11.72 -2.11
N PRO A 145 -30.42 12.84 -1.59
CA PRO A 145 -29.02 13.30 -1.62
C PRO A 145 -28.23 12.97 -0.34
N VAL A 146 -26.95 12.64 -0.51
CA VAL A 146 -25.97 12.53 0.58
C VAL A 146 -25.42 13.92 0.90
N ARG A 147 -25.56 14.37 2.16
CA ARG A 147 -25.10 15.70 2.62
C ARG A 147 -23.65 15.67 3.13
N HIS A 148 -23.27 14.64 3.87
CA HIS A 148 -21.95 14.55 4.50
C HIS A 148 -21.41 13.12 4.51
N ARG A 149 -20.07 12.99 4.55
CA ARG A 149 -19.38 11.71 4.64
C ARG A 149 -18.20 11.76 5.60
N TYR A 150 -18.08 10.71 6.41
CA TYR A 150 -17.00 10.57 7.36
C TYR A 150 -16.39 9.16 7.29
N ARG A 151 -15.09 9.06 7.60
CA ARG A 151 -14.33 7.80 7.55
C ARG A 151 -13.82 7.48 8.96
N VAL A 152 -14.01 6.25 9.43
CA VAL A 152 -13.66 5.83 10.80
C VAL A 152 -12.91 4.51 10.77
N GLY A 153 -11.90 4.38 11.63
CA GLY A 153 -11.16 3.13 11.84
C GLY A 153 -10.36 2.69 10.63
N GLU A 154 -9.85 3.65 9.86
CA GLU A 154 -9.23 3.41 8.57
C GLU A 154 -7.76 2.98 8.68
N ALA A 155 -7.43 1.86 8.03
CA ALA A 155 -6.08 1.54 7.64
C ALA A 155 -5.83 2.11 6.24
N ILE A 156 -4.96 3.13 6.18
CA ILE A 156 -4.52 3.77 4.95
C ILE A 156 -3.06 3.43 4.72
N SER A 157 -2.77 2.90 3.54
CA SER A 157 -1.40 2.65 3.11
C SER A 157 -1.22 2.91 1.61
N LEU A 158 0.03 3.12 1.21
CA LEU A 158 0.43 3.14 -0.18
C LEU A 158 1.15 1.82 -0.49
N VAL A 159 0.57 1.01 -1.36
CA VAL A 159 1.13 -0.28 -1.77
C VAL A 159 1.68 -0.15 -3.18
N TYR A 160 2.97 -0.43 -3.33
CA TYR A 160 3.68 -0.38 -4.58
C TYR A 160 3.68 -1.76 -5.25
N ALA A 161 3.06 -1.85 -6.42
CA ALA A 161 3.07 -3.06 -7.23
C ALA A 161 4.23 -3.02 -8.25
N PRO A 162 5.07 -4.07 -8.32
CA PRO A 162 6.20 -4.13 -9.24
C PRO A 162 5.76 -4.54 -10.65
N PHE A 163 6.31 -3.86 -11.64
CA PHE A 163 6.14 -4.13 -13.07
C PHE A 163 7.50 -4.04 -13.76
N TYR A 164 7.60 -4.62 -14.95
CA TYR A 164 8.74 -4.45 -15.84
C TYR A 164 8.30 -4.39 -17.31
N PHE A 165 9.19 -3.86 -18.15
CA PHE A 165 9.04 -3.86 -19.60
C PHE A 165 10.01 -4.85 -20.23
N GLU A 166 9.49 -5.60 -21.20
CA GLU A 166 10.31 -6.44 -22.07
C GLU A 166 9.72 -6.41 -23.49
N LYS A 167 8.69 -7.22 -23.77
CA LYS A 167 7.90 -7.21 -25.03
C LYS A 167 6.48 -6.68 -24.79
N GLY A 168 6.40 -5.66 -23.94
CA GLY A 168 5.18 -5.11 -23.36
C GLY A 168 5.26 -5.04 -21.83
N LEU A 169 4.16 -4.64 -21.21
CA LEU A 169 4.03 -4.52 -19.77
C LEU A 169 3.82 -5.89 -19.12
N PHE A 170 4.63 -6.19 -18.11
CA PHE A 170 4.49 -7.39 -17.29
C PHE A 170 4.30 -7.03 -15.83
N ASP A 171 3.45 -7.82 -15.19
CA ASP A 171 3.27 -7.85 -13.74
C ASP A 171 4.39 -8.69 -13.13
N ALA A 172 5.25 -8.06 -12.32
CA ALA A 172 6.40 -8.75 -11.75
C ALA A 172 6.03 -9.65 -10.57
N VAL A 173 4.80 -9.59 -10.05
CA VAL A 173 4.35 -10.50 -8.97
C VAL A 173 4.02 -11.86 -9.57
N LEU A 174 3.25 -11.86 -10.66
CA LEU A 174 2.83 -13.08 -11.35
C LEU A 174 3.77 -13.51 -12.47
N ASN A 175 4.73 -12.65 -12.82
CA ASN A 175 5.58 -12.81 -13.99
C ASN A 175 4.75 -13.02 -15.27
N SER A 176 3.68 -12.24 -15.44
CA SER A 176 2.69 -12.43 -16.50
C SER A 176 2.36 -11.12 -17.21
N ARG A 177 1.95 -11.22 -18.47
CA ARG A 177 1.66 -10.06 -19.30
C ARG A 177 0.41 -9.35 -18.81
N VAL A 178 0.47 -8.03 -18.69
CA VAL A 178 -0.70 -7.19 -18.40
C VAL A 178 -1.31 -6.75 -19.74
N PRO A 179 -2.61 -6.96 -19.97
CA PRO A 179 -3.31 -6.34 -21.08
C PRO A 179 -3.22 -4.82 -20.92
N SER A 180 -2.38 -4.17 -21.72
CA SER A 180 -2.08 -2.76 -21.58
C SER A 180 -2.07 -2.10 -22.95
N ALA A 181 -2.66 -0.91 -23.02
CA ALA A 181 -2.65 -0.05 -24.19
C ALA A 181 -1.39 0.85 -24.25
N LEU A 182 -0.41 0.65 -23.35
CA LEU A 182 0.84 1.41 -23.39
C LEU A 182 1.59 1.12 -24.69
N SER A 183 2.14 2.19 -25.28
CA SER A 183 3.05 2.07 -26.41
C SER A 183 4.27 1.23 -26.01
N LYS A 184 4.89 0.60 -27.01
CA LYS A 184 6.17 -0.11 -26.81
C LYS A 184 7.28 0.83 -26.33
N ASP A 185 7.14 2.12 -26.61
CA ASP A 185 8.09 3.18 -26.27
C ASP A 185 7.77 3.84 -24.92
N PHE A 186 6.82 3.31 -24.14
CA PHE A 186 6.55 3.84 -22.81
C PHE A 186 7.74 3.57 -21.90
N GLU A 187 8.39 4.64 -21.45
CA GLU A 187 9.43 4.57 -20.45
C GLU A 187 8.86 4.90 -19.07
N PRO A 188 8.92 3.98 -18.08
CA PRO A 188 8.45 4.24 -16.72
C PRO A 188 9.09 5.47 -16.06
N ILE A 189 10.31 5.83 -16.46
CA ILE A 189 11.04 6.98 -15.94
C ILE A 189 10.41 8.33 -16.35
N SER A 190 9.55 8.33 -17.38
CA SER A 190 8.77 9.51 -17.77
C SER A 190 7.78 9.95 -16.70
N LEU A 191 7.35 9.02 -15.82
CA LEU A 191 6.51 9.35 -14.68
C LEU A 191 7.34 9.94 -13.54
N PRO A 192 6.82 10.93 -12.80
CA PRO A 192 7.52 11.50 -11.66
C PRO A 192 7.80 10.40 -10.62
N GLY A 193 9.06 10.18 -10.28
CA GLY A 193 9.45 9.04 -9.45
C GLY A 193 10.91 9.11 -9.05
N GLY A 194 11.48 7.93 -8.76
CA GLY A 194 12.89 7.76 -8.46
C GLY A 194 13.12 6.75 -7.35
N ARG A 195 14.32 6.77 -6.77
CA ARG A 195 14.59 6.00 -5.55
C ARG A 195 13.75 6.55 -4.39
N PRO A 196 13.07 5.69 -3.63
CA PRO A 196 12.22 6.14 -2.54
C PRO A 196 13.09 6.75 -1.42
N ARG A 197 12.74 7.96 -0.97
CA ARG A 197 13.39 8.62 0.19
C ARG A 197 12.64 8.39 1.51
N TRP A 198 11.68 7.48 1.51
CA TRP A 198 10.85 7.18 2.67
C TRP A 198 11.45 6.02 3.45
N ARG A 199 11.35 6.08 4.79
CA ARG A 199 11.69 4.96 5.66
C ARG A 199 10.80 4.95 6.88
N ILE A 200 10.40 3.75 7.32
CA ILE A 200 9.77 3.55 8.62
C ILE A 200 10.80 3.77 9.74
N ARG A 201 10.39 4.34 10.87
CA ARG A 201 11.23 4.46 12.06
C ARG A 201 10.78 3.43 13.08
N PHE A 202 11.74 2.68 13.63
CA PHE A 202 11.52 1.83 14.79
C PHE A 202 12.21 2.47 15.98
N ILE A 203 11.42 2.80 17.00
CA ILE A 203 11.91 3.42 18.23
C ILE A 203 11.82 2.35 19.32
N SER A 204 12.97 1.95 19.85
CA SER A 204 13.00 0.99 20.96
C SER A 204 12.25 1.56 22.16
N CYS A 205 11.44 0.72 22.82
CA CYS A 205 10.78 1.05 24.08
C CYS A 205 11.68 0.76 25.30
N LEU A 206 12.97 0.49 25.07
CA LEU A 206 13.97 0.40 26.13
C LEU A 206 14.29 1.80 26.65
N CYS A 207 14.47 1.90 27.96
CA CYS A 207 14.99 3.12 28.57
C CYS A 207 16.44 3.31 28.11
N PRO A 208 16.83 4.49 27.59
CA PRO A 208 18.22 4.74 27.21
C PRO A 208 19.19 4.69 28.41
N ASP A 209 18.69 4.92 29.63
CA ASP A 209 19.53 4.98 30.83
C ASP A 209 19.72 3.62 31.54
N CYS A 210 18.75 2.72 31.43
CA CYS A 210 18.78 1.46 32.19
C CYS A 210 18.27 0.22 31.43
N GLY A 211 17.84 0.37 30.17
CA GLY A 211 17.21 -0.67 29.39
C GLY A 211 18.18 -1.51 28.54
N TRP A 212 19.32 -1.91 29.11
CA TRP A 212 20.20 -2.90 28.49
C TRP A 212 19.68 -4.32 28.73
#